data_AF-A0A6P0Y4P1-F1
#
_entry.id   AF-A0A6P0Y4P1-F1
#
_cell.length_a   1.000
_cell.length_b   1.000
_cell.length_c   1.000
_cell.angle_alpha   90.00
_cell.angle_beta   90.00
_cell.angle_gamma   90.00
#
_symmetry.space_group_name_H-M   'P 1'
#
loop_
_entity.id
_entity.type
_entity.pdbx_description
1 polymer ?
#
loop_
_entity_poly.entity_id
_entity_poly.type
_entity_poly.pdbx_seq_one_letter_code
_entity_poly.pdbx_strand_id
1 'polypeptide(L)'
;VRHYSFPMAELVKKMNQYSNNLMADMLAEAVGGHPVVAEKAAQFVGVPKEEIQLINGSGLGEENRISPRAATGMFLAIDKYLQQYNMNVADVFVIVGKDKGILDERKQLPNLAVVKSGTLDSVSALAGALPTKEQGIVWFTILNKGASVTQLRNQQEILLKDLLNKWGAVELSPPELTVNPERKAKTSRSEVI
;
A
#
# COMPACT_ATOMS: atom_id res chain seq x y z
N VAL A 1 17.18 -23.46 21.20
CA VAL A 1 17.20 -22.86 19.84
C VAL A 1 16.50 -21.50 19.92
N ARG A 2 17.07 -20.43 19.34
CA ARG A 2 16.43 -19.10 19.25
C ARG A 2 16.15 -18.80 17.78
N HIS A 3 14.98 -18.26 17.48
CA HIS A 3 14.59 -17.85 16.13
C HIS A 3 14.21 -16.37 16.15
N TYR A 4 14.73 -15.60 15.19
CA TYR A 4 14.43 -14.18 15.03
C TYR A 4 13.60 -14.01 13.77
N SER A 5 12.48 -13.30 13.88
CA SER A 5 11.67 -12.96 12.70
C SER A 5 12.40 -11.96 11.81
N PHE A 6 11.86 -11.79 10.59
CA PHE A 6 12.06 -10.60 9.81
C PHE A 6 11.74 -9.33 10.61
N PRO A 7 12.34 -8.20 10.26
CA PRO A 7 11.97 -6.95 10.87
C PRO A 7 10.59 -6.48 10.39
N MET A 8 10.04 -5.46 11.07
CA MET A 8 8.65 -5.05 10.89
C MET A 8 8.35 -4.60 9.46
N ALA A 9 9.22 -3.79 8.84
CA ALA A 9 9.00 -3.32 7.47
C ALA A 9 8.92 -4.49 6.46
N GLU A 10 9.74 -5.52 6.66
CA GLU A 10 9.70 -6.73 5.81
C GLU A 10 8.45 -7.57 6.05
N LEU A 11 7.98 -7.70 7.29
CA LEU A 11 6.72 -8.38 7.59
C LEU A 11 5.53 -7.66 6.94
N VAL A 12 5.48 -6.32 7.03
CA VAL A 12 4.44 -5.50 6.41
C VAL A 12 4.52 -5.58 4.88
N LYS A 13 5.72 -5.55 4.30
CA LYS A 13 5.94 -5.74 2.86
C LYS A 13 5.38 -7.07 2.38
N LYS A 14 5.69 -8.17 3.08
CA LYS A 14 5.17 -9.50 2.74
C LYS A 14 3.66 -9.60 2.90
N MET A 15 3.11 -9.02 3.97
CA MET A 15 1.66 -8.91 4.15
C MET A 15 1.01 -8.22 2.95
N ASN A 16 1.59 -7.12 2.47
CA ASN A 16 1.06 -6.36 1.34
C ASN A 16 1.26 -7.06 -0.02
N GLN A 17 2.38 -7.76 -0.23
CA GLN A 17 2.66 -8.57 -1.43
C GLN A 17 1.59 -9.63 -1.67
N TYR A 18 1.16 -10.31 -0.61
CA TYR A 18 0.20 -11.40 -0.71
C TYR A 18 -1.22 -11.02 -0.29
N SER A 19 -1.45 -9.76 0.10
CA SER A 19 -2.70 -9.28 0.71
C SER A 19 -3.19 -10.23 1.81
N ASN A 20 -2.29 -10.56 2.74
CA ASN A 20 -2.51 -11.60 3.73
C ASN A 20 -3.38 -11.09 4.90
N ASN A 21 -4.64 -11.53 4.92
CA ASN A 21 -5.62 -11.10 5.93
C ASN A 21 -5.19 -11.49 7.35
N LEU A 22 -4.71 -12.71 7.55
CA LEU A 22 -4.31 -13.20 8.88
C LEU A 22 -3.20 -12.32 9.48
N MET A 23 -2.18 -11.98 8.68
CA MET A 23 -1.10 -11.09 9.14
C MET A 23 -1.62 -9.68 9.47
N ALA A 24 -2.52 -9.14 8.64
CA ALA A 24 -3.08 -7.82 8.85
C ALA A 24 -3.90 -7.74 10.15
N ASP A 25 -4.74 -8.75 10.41
CA ASP A 25 -5.52 -8.83 11.63
C ASP A 25 -4.63 -9.05 12.86
N MET A 26 -3.62 -9.93 12.79
CA MET A 26 -2.66 -10.10 13.88
C MET A 26 -1.90 -8.81 14.23
N LEU A 27 -1.48 -8.04 13.22
CA LEU A 27 -0.80 -6.77 13.43
C LEU A 27 -1.71 -5.71 14.05
N ALA A 28 -2.98 -5.65 13.61
CA ALA A 28 -3.97 -4.75 14.20
C ALA A 28 -4.24 -5.12 15.67
N GLU A 29 -4.47 -6.40 15.98
CA GLU A 29 -4.69 -6.86 17.35
C GLU A 29 -3.49 -6.57 18.26
N ALA A 30 -2.27 -6.74 17.75
CA ALA A 30 -1.05 -6.46 18.52
C ALA A 30 -0.90 -4.99 18.97
N VAL A 31 -1.62 -4.05 18.33
CA VAL A 31 -1.60 -2.62 18.67
C VAL A 31 -2.92 -2.12 19.27
N GLY A 32 -3.80 -3.02 19.72
CA GLY A 32 -5.06 -2.68 20.38
C GLY A 32 -6.31 -2.80 19.50
N GLY A 33 -6.20 -3.49 18.35
CA GLY A 33 -7.32 -3.82 17.47
C GLY A 33 -7.69 -2.70 16.49
N HIS A 34 -8.63 -3.03 15.59
CA HIS A 34 -9.06 -2.14 14.52
C HIS A 34 -9.56 -0.74 14.96
N PRO A 35 -10.20 -0.52 16.14
CA PRO A 35 -10.61 0.82 16.55
C PRO A 35 -9.42 1.74 16.83
N VAL A 36 -8.38 1.20 17.48
CA VAL A 36 -7.14 1.95 17.76
C VAL A 36 -6.40 2.25 16.45
N VAL A 37 -6.34 1.28 15.54
CA VAL A 37 -5.74 1.48 14.21
C VAL A 37 -6.47 2.60 13.44
N ALA A 38 -7.80 2.59 13.41
CA ALA A 38 -8.61 3.60 12.72
C ALA A 38 -8.39 5.00 13.31
N GLU A 39 -8.43 5.13 14.64
CA GLU A 39 -8.21 6.39 15.33
C GLU A 39 -6.80 6.94 15.07
N LYS A 40 -5.77 6.09 15.21
CA LYS A 40 -4.39 6.50 14.94
C LYS A 40 -4.20 6.90 13.49
N ALA A 41 -4.72 6.13 12.53
CA ALA A 41 -4.65 6.47 11.12
C ALA A 41 -5.29 7.84 10.84
N ALA A 42 -6.48 8.11 11.39
CA ALA A 42 -7.17 9.39 11.20
C ALA A 42 -6.35 10.56 11.79
N GLN A 43 -5.77 10.38 12.98
CA GLN A 43 -4.87 11.35 13.62
C GLN A 43 -3.61 11.60 12.79
N PHE A 44 -2.94 10.54 12.32
CA PHE A 44 -1.72 10.64 11.53
C PHE A 44 -1.95 11.35 10.19
N VAL A 45 -3.11 11.14 9.57
CA VAL A 45 -3.48 11.78 8.30
C VAL A 45 -4.07 13.18 8.50
N GLY A 46 -4.65 13.46 9.65
CA GLY A 46 -5.33 14.74 9.93
C GLY A 46 -6.72 14.82 9.29
N VAL A 47 -7.45 13.70 9.23
CA VAL A 47 -8.84 13.63 8.73
C VAL A 47 -9.81 13.32 9.87
N PRO A 48 -11.10 13.67 9.73
CA PRO A 48 -12.14 13.20 10.63
C PRO A 48 -12.15 11.66 10.75
N LYS A 49 -12.41 11.14 11.94
CA LYS A 49 -12.45 9.68 12.20
C LYS A 49 -13.50 8.98 11.34
N GLU A 50 -14.54 9.69 10.92
CA GLU A 50 -15.61 9.19 10.07
C GLU A 50 -15.10 8.80 8.67
N GLU A 51 -13.95 9.32 8.24
CA GLU A 51 -13.32 8.93 6.97
C GLU A 51 -12.51 7.63 7.05
N ILE A 52 -12.35 7.04 8.25
CA ILE A 52 -11.65 5.76 8.46
C ILE A 52 -12.47 4.92 9.45
N GLN A 53 -13.37 4.10 8.91
CA GLN A 53 -14.22 3.18 9.65
C GLN A 53 -13.73 1.77 9.41
N LEU A 54 -13.17 1.13 10.44
CA LEU A 54 -12.64 -0.24 10.34
C LEU A 54 -13.43 -1.17 11.24
N ILE A 55 -13.61 -2.41 10.79
CA ILE A 55 -14.14 -3.54 11.57
C ILE A 55 -13.10 -4.66 11.77
N ASN A 56 -11.95 -4.58 11.09
CA ASN A 56 -10.80 -5.48 11.22
C ASN A 56 -9.54 -4.82 10.63
N GLY A 57 -8.40 -5.51 10.68
CA GLY A 57 -7.13 -5.02 10.12
C GLY A 57 -6.96 -5.34 8.62
N SER A 58 -7.61 -6.40 8.15
CA SER A 58 -7.45 -6.94 6.80
C SER A 58 -8.25 -6.22 5.71
N GLY A 59 -9.31 -5.50 6.08
CA GLY A 59 -10.25 -4.92 5.12
C GLY A 59 -11.26 -5.92 4.57
N LEU A 60 -11.39 -7.11 5.15
CA LEU A 60 -12.40 -8.09 4.76
C LEU A 60 -13.79 -7.59 5.21
N GLY A 61 -14.71 -7.42 4.26
CA GLY A 61 -16.07 -6.89 4.49
C GLY A 61 -16.23 -5.44 4.00
N GLU A 62 -17.39 -5.14 3.41
CA GLU A 62 -17.75 -3.81 2.87
C GLU A 62 -18.00 -2.75 3.97
N GLU A 63 -18.01 -3.17 5.23
CA GLU A 63 -18.12 -2.35 6.41
C GLU A 63 -16.83 -1.57 6.69
N ASN A 64 -15.68 -2.08 6.25
CA ASN A 64 -14.44 -1.31 6.23
C ASN A 64 -14.56 -0.20 5.18
N ARG A 65 -14.55 1.06 5.60
CA ARG A 65 -14.72 2.23 4.74
C ARG A 65 -13.63 3.25 5.01
N ILE A 66 -12.93 3.60 3.95
CA ILE A 66 -11.89 4.63 3.97
C ILE A 66 -12.17 5.59 2.82
N SER A 67 -12.16 6.90 3.07
CA SER A 67 -12.31 7.87 2.00
C SER A 67 -11.10 7.85 1.05
N PRO A 68 -11.25 8.20 -0.24
CA PRO A 68 -10.12 8.31 -1.15
C PRO A 68 -9.03 9.28 -0.66
N ARG A 69 -9.45 10.38 -0.02
CA ARG A 69 -8.52 11.37 0.54
C ARG A 69 -7.75 10.80 1.73
N ALA A 70 -8.42 10.08 2.63
CA ALA A 70 -7.77 9.43 3.76
C ALA A 70 -6.77 8.37 3.30
N ALA A 71 -7.13 7.54 2.32
CA ALA A 71 -6.25 6.53 1.74
C ALA A 71 -4.97 7.14 1.12
N THR A 72 -5.11 8.15 0.25
CA THR A 72 -3.96 8.87 -0.31
C THR A 72 -3.14 9.56 0.78
N GLY A 73 -3.81 10.16 1.76
CA GLY A 73 -3.17 10.80 2.91
C GLY A 73 -2.37 9.83 3.78
N MET A 74 -2.84 8.58 3.95
CA MET A 74 -2.08 7.53 4.65
C MET A 74 -0.78 7.19 3.92
N PHE A 75 -0.79 7.07 2.59
CA PHE A 75 0.43 6.84 1.82
C PHE A 75 1.45 7.97 2.04
N LEU A 76 1.02 9.23 1.96
CA LEU A 76 1.86 10.39 2.22
C LEU A 76 2.40 10.42 3.66
N ALA A 77 1.55 10.10 4.65
CA ALA A 77 1.93 10.07 6.06
C ALA A 77 2.94 8.95 6.36
N ILE A 78 2.73 7.76 5.78
CA ILE A 78 3.64 6.62 5.89
C ILE A 78 4.98 6.96 5.25
N ASP A 79 4.99 7.54 4.05
CA ASP A 79 6.23 7.95 3.37
C ASP A 79 7.06 8.89 4.25
N LYS A 80 6.42 9.95 4.75
CA LYS A 80 7.05 10.91 5.65
C LYS A 80 7.56 10.27 6.94
N TYR A 81 6.78 9.37 7.53
CA TYR A 81 7.17 8.68 8.77
C TYR A 81 8.41 7.80 8.55
N LEU A 82 8.51 7.12 7.41
CA LEU A 82 9.60 6.19 7.12
C LEU A 82 10.95 6.88 6.86
N GLN A 83 10.95 8.17 6.48
CA GLN A 83 12.19 8.93 6.21
C GLN A 83 13.16 8.94 7.40
N GLN A 84 12.65 8.94 8.64
CA GLN A 84 13.50 8.90 9.85
C GLN A 84 14.32 7.60 9.98
N TYR A 85 13.93 6.55 9.25
CA TYR A 85 14.61 5.26 9.22
C TYR A 85 15.37 5.02 7.90
N ASN A 86 15.56 6.07 7.10
CA ASN A 86 16.11 5.96 5.74
C ASN A 86 15.31 4.95 4.89
N MET A 87 13.98 5.00 4.99
CA MET A 87 13.03 4.17 4.24
C MET A 87 11.98 5.06 3.57
N ASN A 88 11.21 4.48 2.65
CA ASN A 88 10.05 5.12 2.00
C ASN A 88 8.90 4.12 1.79
N VAL A 89 7.79 4.55 1.18
CA VAL A 89 6.64 3.65 0.94
C VAL A 89 6.98 2.38 0.15
N ALA A 90 7.99 2.41 -0.72
CA ALA A 90 8.42 1.25 -1.48
C ALA A 90 8.99 0.15 -0.57
N ASP A 91 9.41 0.49 0.65
CA ASP A 91 9.88 -0.48 1.62
C ASP A 91 8.76 -1.33 2.23
N VAL A 92 7.53 -0.85 2.24
CA VAL A 92 6.40 -1.51 2.91
C VAL A 92 5.23 -1.86 1.98
N PHE A 93 5.13 -1.26 0.80
CA PHE A 93 4.10 -1.53 -0.21
C PHE A 93 4.67 -2.17 -1.47
N VAL A 94 3.83 -2.75 -2.34
CA VAL A 94 4.27 -3.56 -3.48
C VAL A 94 4.75 -2.68 -4.63
N ILE A 95 5.93 -2.95 -5.18
CA ILE A 95 6.43 -2.32 -6.41
C ILE A 95 6.07 -3.20 -7.60
N VAL A 96 5.19 -2.70 -8.46
CA VAL A 96 4.73 -3.42 -9.66
C VAL A 96 5.90 -3.76 -10.57
N GLY A 97 5.97 -5.02 -11.01
CA GLY A 97 7.01 -5.52 -11.91
C GLY A 97 8.35 -5.83 -11.24
N LYS A 98 8.53 -5.52 -9.95
CA LYS A 98 9.73 -5.86 -9.17
C LYS A 98 9.46 -6.87 -8.05
N ASP A 99 8.35 -6.68 -7.34
CA ASP A 99 7.96 -7.54 -6.23
C ASP A 99 7.04 -8.67 -6.71
N LYS A 100 7.26 -9.88 -6.19
CA LYS A 100 6.35 -11.01 -6.38
C LYS A 100 5.10 -10.83 -5.51
N GLY A 101 3.98 -11.43 -5.92
CA GLY A 101 2.78 -11.46 -5.11
C GLY A 101 1.49 -11.47 -5.92
N ILE A 102 0.37 -11.10 -5.30
CA ILE A 102 -0.95 -11.14 -5.95
C ILE A 102 -1.06 -10.18 -7.14
N LEU A 103 -0.18 -9.18 -7.27
CA LEU A 103 -0.17 -8.28 -8.42
C LEU A 103 0.50 -8.87 -9.65
N ASP A 104 1.13 -10.05 -9.55
CA ASP A 104 1.70 -10.75 -10.70
C ASP A 104 0.63 -11.11 -11.74
N GLU A 105 -0.64 -11.23 -11.35
CA GLU A 105 -1.76 -11.47 -12.28
C GLU A 105 -2.24 -10.21 -12.99
N ARG A 106 -1.91 -9.01 -12.48
CA ARG A 106 -2.36 -7.71 -13.01
C ARG A 106 -1.36 -7.13 -14.00
N LYS A 107 -1.17 -7.82 -15.13
CA LYS A 107 -0.13 -7.55 -16.15
C LYS A 107 -0.16 -6.15 -16.78
N GLN A 108 -1.27 -5.44 -16.67
CA GLN A 108 -1.44 -4.11 -17.24
C GLN A 108 -1.16 -2.98 -16.24
N LEU A 109 -0.93 -3.28 -14.96
CA LEU A 109 -0.50 -2.23 -14.04
C LEU A 109 0.83 -1.64 -14.48
N PRO A 110 1.01 -0.31 -14.42
CA PRO A 110 2.29 0.28 -14.74
C PRO A 110 3.42 -0.21 -13.84
N ASN A 111 4.52 -0.63 -14.46
CA ASN A 111 5.74 -0.98 -13.75
C ASN A 111 6.21 0.19 -12.87
N LEU A 112 6.89 -0.13 -11.77
CA LEU A 112 7.47 0.81 -10.82
C LEU A 112 6.46 1.62 -9.99
N ALA A 113 5.15 1.49 -10.24
CA ALA A 113 4.15 1.98 -9.31
C ALA A 113 4.27 1.25 -7.96
N VAL A 114 4.14 2.00 -6.86
CA VAL A 114 4.17 1.46 -5.49
C VAL A 114 2.75 1.47 -4.94
N VAL A 115 2.15 0.30 -4.74
CA VAL A 115 0.69 0.20 -4.56
C VAL A 115 0.27 -0.80 -3.50
N LYS A 116 -0.97 -0.64 -3.04
CA LYS A 116 -1.77 -1.66 -2.40
C LYS A 116 -3.08 -1.86 -3.18
N SER A 117 -3.40 -3.11 -3.48
CA SER A 117 -4.71 -3.49 -4.04
C SER A 117 -5.68 -3.96 -2.95
N GLY A 118 -6.97 -3.87 -3.25
CA GLY A 118 -8.06 -4.46 -2.47
C GLY A 118 -9.10 -5.08 -3.40
N THR A 119 -9.72 -6.17 -2.97
CA THR A 119 -10.77 -6.85 -3.75
C THR A 119 -11.75 -7.53 -2.80
N LEU A 120 -13.04 -7.25 -3.00
CA LEU A 120 -14.18 -8.00 -2.48
C LEU A 120 -15.07 -8.38 -3.67
N ASP A 121 -16.20 -9.05 -3.44
CA ASP A 121 -17.09 -9.54 -4.49
C ASP A 121 -17.57 -8.44 -5.46
N SER A 122 -17.92 -7.27 -4.91
CA SER A 122 -18.44 -6.14 -5.69
C SER A 122 -17.52 -4.93 -5.70
N VAL A 123 -16.33 -5.01 -5.09
CA VAL A 123 -15.44 -3.87 -4.86
C VAL A 123 -14.04 -4.18 -5.35
N SER A 124 -13.42 -3.21 -6.03
CA SER A 124 -11.99 -3.23 -6.28
C SER A 124 -11.39 -1.87 -5.93
N ALA A 125 -10.27 -1.90 -5.21
CA ALA A 125 -9.54 -0.70 -4.83
C ALA A 125 -8.07 -0.82 -5.23
N LEU A 126 -7.46 0.31 -5.56
CA LEU A 126 -6.03 0.44 -5.80
C LEU A 126 -5.58 1.82 -5.34
N ALA A 127 -4.60 1.87 -4.45
CA ALA A 127 -4.02 3.12 -3.96
C ALA A 127 -2.50 3.03 -3.94
N GLY A 128 -1.83 4.16 -4.11
CA GLY A 128 -0.38 4.19 -4.12
C GLY A 128 0.24 5.41 -4.77
N ALA A 129 1.47 5.22 -5.24
CA ALA A 129 2.30 6.20 -5.90
C ALA A 129 2.65 5.75 -7.32
N LEU A 130 2.40 6.63 -8.29
CA LEU A 130 2.74 6.44 -9.70
C LEU A 130 3.89 7.40 -10.06
N PRO A 131 5.13 6.90 -10.30
CA PRO A 131 6.19 7.75 -10.78
C PRO A 131 5.98 8.12 -12.26
N THR A 132 6.04 9.41 -12.56
CA THR A 132 5.86 9.97 -13.90
C THR A 132 7.06 10.85 -14.26
N LYS A 133 7.32 11.03 -15.55
CA LYS A 133 8.41 11.89 -16.02
C LYS A 133 8.11 13.38 -15.81
N GLU A 134 6.88 13.81 -16.07
CA GLU A 134 6.50 15.22 -16.11
C GLU A 134 5.89 15.75 -14.80
N GLN A 135 5.17 14.91 -14.05
CA GLN A 135 4.47 15.34 -12.82
C GLN A 135 5.19 14.87 -11.54
N GLY A 136 6.37 14.27 -11.66
CA GLY A 136 7.02 13.58 -10.55
C GLY A 136 6.15 12.42 -10.05
N ILE A 137 6.01 12.29 -8.73
CA ILE A 137 5.22 11.22 -8.12
C ILE A 137 3.76 11.67 -7.98
N VAL A 138 2.86 10.93 -8.63
CA VAL A 138 1.42 11.12 -8.48
C VAL A 138 0.90 10.14 -7.44
N TRP A 139 0.43 10.66 -6.32
CA TRP A 139 -0.23 9.88 -5.27
C TRP A 139 -1.72 9.75 -5.58
N PHE A 140 -2.24 8.54 -5.52
CA PHE A 140 -3.59 8.25 -6.00
C PHE A 140 -4.32 7.23 -5.13
N THR A 141 -5.64 7.29 -5.21
CA THR A 141 -6.56 6.25 -4.74
C THR A 141 -7.70 6.11 -5.74
N ILE A 142 -8.00 4.87 -6.13
CA ILE A 142 -9.13 4.50 -6.99
C ILE A 142 -9.98 3.50 -6.22
N LEU A 143 -11.24 3.84 -5.95
CA LEU A 143 -12.22 2.97 -5.31
C LEU A 143 -13.37 2.73 -6.29
N ASN A 144 -13.56 1.49 -6.72
CA ASN A 144 -14.62 1.12 -7.66
C ASN A 144 -15.57 0.11 -7.02
N LYS A 145 -16.87 0.26 -7.30
CA LYS A 145 -17.91 -0.72 -6.98
C LYS A 145 -18.65 -1.11 -8.25
N GLY A 146 -18.95 -2.39 -8.42
CA GLY A 146 -19.66 -2.92 -9.58
C GLY A 146 -19.75 -4.44 -9.59
N ALA A 147 -20.43 -5.00 -10.58
CA ALA A 147 -20.76 -6.42 -10.64
C ALA A 147 -19.60 -7.34 -11.09
N SER A 148 -18.51 -6.78 -11.63
CA SER A 148 -17.40 -7.57 -12.17
C SER A 148 -16.05 -7.03 -11.73
N VAL A 149 -15.41 -7.70 -10.78
CA VAL A 149 -14.05 -7.38 -10.29
C VAL A 149 -13.06 -7.24 -11.44
N THR A 150 -13.13 -8.12 -12.45
CA THR A 150 -12.25 -8.06 -13.63
C THR A 150 -12.40 -6.75 -14.39
N GLN A 151 -13.65 -6.28 -14.58
CA GLN A 151 -13.89 -4.98 -15.23
C GLN A 151 -13.37 -3.81 -14.39
N LEU A 152 -13.59 -3.85 -13.07
CA LEU A 152 -13.12 -2.79 -12.16
C LEU A 152 -11.58 -2.70 -12.16
N ARG A 153 -10.88 -3.84 -12.11
CA ARG A 153 -9.41 -3.89 -12.20
C ARG A 153 -8.89 -3.35 -13.53
N ASN A 154 -9.55 -3.71 -14.63
CA ASN A 154 -9.19 -3.22 -15.96
C ASN A 154 -9.37 -1.69 -16.07
N GLN A 155 -10.44 -1.14 -15.49
CA GLN A 155 -10.66 0.31 -15.45
C GLN A 155 -9.55 1.05 -14.69
N GLN A 156 -9.11 0.51 -13.54
CA GLN A 156 -7.97 1.06 -12.79
C GLN A 156 -6.68 1.06 -13.62
N GLU A 157 -6.41 -0.05 -14.31
CA GLU A 157 -5.21 -0.22 -15.13
C GLU A 157 -5.21 0.73 -16.34
N ILE A 158 -6.35 0.87 -17.03
CA ILE A 158 -6.52 1.83 -18.13
C ILE A 158 -6.26 3.25 -17.63
N LEU A 159 -6.86 3.67 -16.52
CA LEU A 159 -6.68 5.01 -15.98
C LEU A 159 -5.19 5.31 -15.73
N LEU A 160 -4.47 4.42 -15.04
CA LEU A 160 -3.06 4.65 -14.73
C LEU A 160 -2.18 4.64 -15.98
N LYS A 161 -2.49 3.81 -16.98
CA LYS A 161 -1.80 3.82 -18.28
C LYS A 161 -2.03 5.13 -19.03
N ASP A 162 -3.26 5.63 -19.06
CA ASP A 162 -3.59 6.88 -19.74
C ASP A 162 -2.86 8.07 -19.10
N LEU A 163 -2.76 8.08 -17.76
CA LEU A 163 -1.95 9.05 -17.03
C LEU A 163 -0.46 8.97 -17.41
N LEU A 164 0.11 7.77 -17.53
CA LEU A 164 1.50 7.61 -17.97
C LEU A 164 1.72 7.95 -19.44
N ASN A 165 0.77 7.64 -20.32
CA ASN A 165 0.84 8.05 -21.73
C ASN A 165 0.86 9.57 -21.85
N LYS A 166 0.14 10.26 -20.95
CA LYS A 166 0.10 11.72 -20.91
C LYS A 166 1.32 12.37 -20.27
N TRP A 167 1.83 11.81 -19.17
CA TRP A 167 2.88 12.44 -18.35
C TRP A 167 4.25 11.76 -18.44
N GLY A 168 4.38 10.74 -19.29
CA GLY A 168 5.59 9.97 -19.51
C GLY A 168 5.89 8.96 -18.40
N ALA A 169 6.33 7.77 -18.81
CA ALA A 169 6.88 6.76 -17.90
C ALA A 169 8.34 7.05 -17.55
N VAL A 170 8.75 6.61 -16.35
CA VAL A 170 10.16 6.60 -15.93
C VAL A 170 10.80 5.25 -16.25
N GLU A 171 12.09 5.25 -16.60
CA GLU A 171 12.85 4.01 -16.84
C GLU A 171 13.32 3.35 -15.54
N LEU A 172 13.60 4.16 -14.52
CA LEU A 172 14.09 3.74 -13.20
C LEU A 172 13.19 4.31 -12.10
N SER A 173 13.10 3.57 -10.99
CA SER A 173 12.42 4.08 -9.79
C SER A 173 13.11 5.35 -9.31
N PRO A 174 12.38 6.43 -9.00
CA PRO A 174 12.98 7.60 -8.37
C PRO A 174 13.47 7.23 -6.96
N PRO A 175 14.43 7.96 -6.37
CA PRO A 175 14.96 7.68 -5.03
C PRO A 175 13.87 7.56 -3.96
N GLU A 176 12.81 8.37 -4.06
CA GLU A 176 11.68 8.40 -3.14
C GLU A 176 10.79 7.15 -3.23
N LEU A 177 10.91 6.34 -4.29
CA LEU A 177 10.20 5.07 -4.46
C LEU A 177 11.18 3.90 -4.68
N THR A 178 12.38 4.00 -4.11
CA THR A 178 13.41 2.96 -4.18
C THR A 178 13.63 2.36 -2.81
N VAL A 179 13.53 1.03 -2.70
CA VAL A 179 13.77 0.31 -1.43
C VAL A 179 15.15 0.59 -0.86
N ASN A 180 15.24 0.70 0.46
CA ASN A 180 16.53 0.72 1.13
C ASN A 180 17.20 -0.66 1.00
N PRO A 181 18.37 -0.80 0.34
CA PRO A 181 19.01 -2.09 0.14
C PRO A 181 19.49 -2.75 1.44
N GLU A 182 19.80 -1.96 2.48
CA GLU A 182 20.33 -2.45 3.75
C GLU A 182 19.31 -3.29 4.53
N ARG A 183 18.01 -3.14 4.25
CA ARG A 183 16.94 -3.90 4.92
C ARG A 183 17.14 -5.41 4.86
N LYS A 184 17.75 -5.92 3.78
CA LYS A 184 17.85 -7.37 3.53
C LYS A 184 18.74 -8.09 4.54
N ALA A 185 19.65 -7.37 5.17
CA ALA A 185 20.55 -7.90 6.19
C ALA A 185 19.99 -7.77 7.62
N LYS A 186 18.83 -7.12 7.79
CA LYS A 186 18.25 -6.82 9.10
C LYS A 186 17.34 -7.94 9.61
N THR A 187 17.25 -8.06 10.92
CA THR A 187 16.38 -8.99 11.64
C THR A 187 15.64 -8.22 12.74
N SER A 188 14.67 -8.84 13.41
CA SER A 188 13.98 -8.25 14.59
C SER A 188 14.91 -7.81 15.74
N ARG A 189 16.19 -8.20 15.73
CA ARG A 189 17.20 -7.73 16.70
C ARG A 189 17.89 -6.42 16.27
N SER A 190 17.77 -6.01 15.01
CA SER A 190 18.52 -4.92 14.38
C SER A 190 17.80 -3.56 14.43
N GLU A 191 17.04 -3.28 15.50
CA GLU A 191 16.08 -2.15 15.61
C GLU A 191 14.84 -2.31 14.70
N VAL A 192 13.89 -1.38 14.81
CA VAL A 192 12.53 -1.40 14.20
C VAL A 192 12.51 -1.50 12.66
N ILE A 193 13.69 -1.55 12.01
CA ILE A 193 13.88 -1.46 10.55
C ILE A 193 13.68 -2.80 9.88
#